data_AF-A0A090RX37-F1
#
_entry.id   AF-A0A090RX37-F1
#
_cell.length_a   1.000
_cell.length_b   1.000
_cell.length_c   1.000
_cell.angle_alpha   90.00
_cell.angle_beta   90.00
_cell.angle_gamma   90.00
#
_symmetry.space_group_name_H-M   'P 1'
#
loop_
_entity.id
_entity.type
_entity.pdbx_description
1 polymer ?
#
loop_
_entity_poly.entity_id
_entity_poly.type
_entity_poly.pdbx_seq_one_letter_code
_entity_poly.pdbx_strand_id
1 'polypeptide(L)'
;MLAPVMLAGCFNDSPSAKFIDYQERIANVQESDLLPPPELTLVELPSKRELTKEIPRTTLGLIDSYQLRKCQLFGLIAERNSVLGKVQDQFRNFDYQLKLIDGLERCLASNQIELELKTSLQDILSVKYQYLPDYFSTSFIQVMQCAHNSTGTIG
;
A
#
# COMPACT_ATOMS: atom_id res chain seq x y z
N MET A 1 42.67 47.92 19.99
CA MET A 1 42.22 46.51 19.85
C MET A 1 40.70 46.53 19.74
N LEU A 2 40.14 46.24 18.55
CA LEU A 2 38.69 46.11 18.35
C LEU A 2 38.36 44.62 18.42
N ALA A 3 37.55 44.20 19.40
CA ALA A 3 37.05 42.83 19.49
C ALA A 3 35.73 42.71 18.72
N PRO A 4 35.57 41.75 17.79
CA PRO A 4 34.32 41.56 17.09
C PRO A 4 33.32 40.85 18.01
N VAL A 5 32.12 41.38 18.09
CA VAL A 5 30.98 40.73 18.76
C VAL A 5 30.35 39.79 17.75
N MET A 6 30.39 38.49 18.03
CA MET A 6 29.66 37.49 17.26
C MET A 6 28.23 37.43 17.78
N LEU A 7 27.25 37.79 16.94
CA LEU A 7 25.85 37.47 17.20
C LEU A 7 25.59 36.02 16.76
N ALA A 8 25.34 35.15 17.73
CA ALA A 8 24.73 33.85 17.47
C ALA A 8 23.20 34.00 17.60
N GLY A 9 22.47 33.68 16.53
CA GLY A 9 21.01 33.57 16.56
C GLY A 9 20.59 32.11 16.70
N CYS A 10 19.76 31.79 17.69
CA CYS A 10 19.11 30.48 17.77
C CYS A 10 17.91 30.46 16.83
N PHE A 11 18.02 29.74 15.71
CA PHE A 11 16.88 29.42 14.86
C PHE A 11 16.24 28.13 15.36
N ASN A 12 15.03 28.20 15.90
CA ASN A 12 14.24 27.02 16.25
C ASN A 12 13.42 26.60 15.02
N ASP A 13 14.01 25.80 14.14
CA ASP A 13 13.40 25.36 12.87
C ASP A 13 12.51 24.10 13.04
N SER A 14 11.81 23.99 14.17
CA SER A 14 10.90 22.88 14.39
C SER A 14 9.57 23.10 13.64
N PRO A 15 8.95 22.05 13.09
CA PRO A 15 7.63 22.17 12.46
C PRO A 15 6.56 22.73 13.41
N SER A 16 6.65 22.42 14.70
CA SER A 16 5.73 22.93 15.72
C SER A 16 5.88 24.44 15.92
N ALA A 17 7.11 24.98 15.93
CA ALA A 17 7.34 26.42 16.04
C ALA A 17 6.76 27.17 14.83
N LYS A 18 6.94 26.64 13.61
CA LYS A 18 6.31 27.20 12.40
C LYS A 18 4.79 27.17 12.44
N PHE A 19 4.22 26.08 12.96
CA PHE A 19 2.77 25.95 13.09
C PHE A 19 2.19 26.95 14.11
N ILE A 20 2.88 27.19 15.22
CA ILE A 20 2.49 28.20 16.22
C ILE A 20 2.53 29.61 15.60
N ASP A 21 3.64 29.98 14.93
CA ASP A 21 3.76 31.30 14.26
C ASP A 21 2.66 31.51 13.22
N TYR A 22 2.31 30.47 12.46
CA TYR A 22 1.20 30.52 11.53
C TYR A 22 -0.15 30.76 12.24
N GLN A 23 -0.44 30.01 13.30
CA GLN A 23 -1.68 30.19 14.08
C GLN A 23 -1.78 31.59 14.68
N GLU A 24 -0.69 32.12 15.21
CA GLU A 24 -0.62 33.48 15.76
C GLU A 24 -0.93 34.52 14.68
N ARG A 25 -0.35 34.36 13.50
CA ARG A 25 -0.60 35.25 12.36
C ARG A 25 -2.07 35.25 11.93
N ILE A 26 -2.71 34.08 11.94
CA ILE A 26 -4.13 33.91 11.60
C ILE A 26 -5.05 34.52 12.67
N ALA A 27 -4.70 34.39 13.95
CA ALA A 27 -5.45 35.00 15.05
C ALA A 27 -5.38 36.54 15.01
N ASN A 28 -4.19 37.08 14.73
CA ASN A 28 -3.97 38.53 14.60
C ASN A 28 -4.80 39.15 13.47
N VAL A 29 -4.92 38.47 12.32
CA VAL A 29 -5.74 38.96 11.18
C VAL A 29 -7.24 38.94 11.50
N GLN A 30 -7.67 38.01 12.36
CA GLN A 30 -9.08 37.86 12.74
C GLN A 30 -9.47 38.68 13.98
N GLU A 31 -8.51 39.40 14.59
CA GLU A 31 -8.70 40.10 15.87
C GLU A 31 -9.28 39.17 16.95
N SER A 32 -8.88 37.89 16.92
CA SER A 32 -9.39 36.85 17.81
C SER A 32 -8.29 36.34 18.74
N ASP A 33 -8.70 35.80 19.88
CA ASP A 33 -7.76 35.11 20.77
C ASP A 33 -7.11 33.91 20.08
N LEU A 34 -5.84 33.67 20.40
CA LEU A 34 -5.12 32.49 19.92
C LEU A 34 -5.74 31.24 20.54
N LEU A 35 -6.17 30.31 19.67
CA LEU A 35 -6.64 29.01 20.14
C LEU A 35 -5.47 28.23 20.77
N PRO A 36 -5.69 27.59 21.94
CA PRO A 36 -4.67 26.73 22.49
C PRO A 36 -4.37 25.60 21.49
N PRO A 37 -3.09 25.21 21.32
CA PRO A 37 -2.75 24.10 20.44
C PRO A 37 -3.55 22.86 20.88
N PRO A 38 -4.08 22.07 19.94
CA PRO A 38 -4.79 20.85 20.29
C PRO A 38 -3.87 19.93 21.08
N GLU A 39 -4.40 19.26 22.11
CA GLU A 39 -3.69 18.14 22.73
C GLU A 39 -3.58 17.02 21.71
N LEU A 40 -2.40 16.93 21.08
CA LEU A 40 -2.10 15.88 20.13
C LEU A 40 -1.71 14.62 20.91
N THR A 41 -2.65 13.71 21.09
CA THR A 41 -2.33 12.36 21.52
C THR A 41 -1.71 11.63 20.33
N LEU A 42 -0.39 11.45 20.37
CA LEU A 42 0.30 10.61 19.40
C LEU A 42 -0.17 9.17 19.61
N VAL A 43 -0.93 8.66 18.64
CA VAL A 43 -1.23 7.23 18.57
C VAL A 43 -0.08 6.56 17.85
N GLU A 44 0.63 5.69 18.54
CA GLU A 44 1.61 4.82 17.88
C GLU A 44 0.88 3.90 16.92
N LEU A 45 1.23 4.00 15.64
CA LEU A 45 0.75 3.07 14.64
C LEU A 45 1.36 1.69 14.96
N PRO A 46 0.54 0.62 14.96
CA PRO A 46 1.06 -0.72 15.15
C PRO A 46 2.08 -1.04 14.04
N SER A 47 3.01 -1.93 14.36
CA SER A 47 4.05 -2.32 13.43
C SER A 47 3.46 -2.94 12.16
N LYS A 48 4.22 -2.90 11.05
CA LYS A 48 3.83 -3.54 9.79
C LYS A 48 3.34 -4.98 9.98
N ARG A 49 4.05 -5.72 10.82
CA ARG A 49 3.81 -7.14 11.07
C ARG A 49 2.46 -7.38 11.70
N GLU A 50 2.01 -6.50 12.58
CA GLU A 50 0.71 -6.59 13.25
C GLU A 50 -0.45 -6.25 12.31
N LEU A 51 -0.20 -5.40 11.31
CA LEU A 51 -1.19 -5.01 10.30
C LEU A 51 -1.25 -5.96 9.11
N THR A 52 -0.21 -6.76 8.87
CA THR A 52 -0.13 -7.67 7.72
C THR A 52 -0.72 -9.03 8.09
N LYS A 53 -1.70 -9.49 7.31
CA LYS A 53 -2.25 -10.85 7.43
C LYS A 53 -1.54 -11.82 6.50
N GLU A 54 -1.44 -13.06 6.95
CA GLU A 54 -0.96 -14.15 6.11
C GLU A 54 -2.05 -14.56 5.12
N ILE A 55 -1.74 -14.49 3.83
CA ILE A 55 -2.65 -14.87 2.75
C ILE A 55 -2.20 -16.23 2.23
N PRO A 56 -3.10 -17.24 2.17
CA PRO A 56 -2.75 -18.58 1.72
C PRO A 56 -2.30 -18.56 0.25
N ARG A 57 -1.26 -19.33 -0.05
CA ARG A 57 -0.80 -19.53 -1.41
C ARG A 57 -1.64 -20.60 -2.09
N THR A 58 -2.26 -20.23 -3.21
CA THR A 58 -2.92 -21.18 -4.10
C THR A 58 -1.96 -21.58 -5.22
N THR A 59 -1.86 -22.87 -5.49
CA THR A 59 -1.02 -23.42 -6.56
C THR A 59 -1.87 -24.23 -7.52
N LEU A 60 -1.44 -24.29 -8.78
CA LEU A 60 -2.09 -25.06 -9.83
C LEU A 60 -1.03 -25.92 -10.52
N GLY A 61 -1.39 -27.14 -10.91
CA GLY A 61 -0.49 -28.05 -11.61
C GLY A 61 0.09 -27.44 -12.89
N LEU A 62 1.30 -27.86 -13.27
CA LEU A 62 1.97 -27.31 -14.46
C LEU A 62 1.15 -27.53 -15.73
N ILE A 63 0.61 -28.75 -15.91
CA ILE A 63 -0.21 -29.12 -17.07
C ILE A 63 -1.49 -28.28 -17.10
N ASP A 64 -2.16 -28.16 -15.97
CA ASP A 64 -3.38 -27.35 -15.81
C ASP A 64 -3.12 -25.87 -16.11
N SER A 65 -2.02 -25.33 -15.60
CA SER A 65 -1.62 -23.95 -15.87
C SER A 65 -1.42 -23.71 -17.38
N TYR A 66 -0.90 -24.69 -18.11
CA TYR A 66 -0.69 -24.58 -19.56
C TYR A 66 -2.00 -24.53 -20.35
N GLN A 67 -3.05 -25.21 -19.86
CA GLN A 67 -4.39 -25.16 -20.46
C GLN A 67 -5.00 -23.75 -20.40
N LEU A 68 -4.61 -22.94 -19.40
CA LEU A 68 -5.10 -21.56 -19.23
C LEU A 68 -4.73 -20.62 -20.37
N ARG A 69 -3.85 -21.02 -21.30
CA ARG A 69 -3.60 -20.26 -22.54
C ARG A 69 -4.82 -20.22 -23.45
N LYS A 70 -5.65 -21.26 -23.42
CA LYS A 70 -6.89 -21.32 -24.22
C LYS A 70 -7.81 -20.15 -23.88
N CYS A 71 -7.90 -19.79 -22.60
CA CYS A 71 -8.68 -18.66 -22.10
C CYS A 71 -7.85 -17.38 -21.82
N GLN A 72 -6.60 -17.31 -22.31
CA GLN A 72 -5.69 -16.16 -22.17
C GLN A 72 -5.28 -15.80 -20.72
N LEU A 73 -5.53 -16.67 -19.73
CA LEU A 73 -5.19 -16.41 -18.33
C LEU A 73 -3.72 -16.71 -18.00
N PHE A 74 -3.10 -17.64 -18.73
CA PHE A 74 -1.70 -18.04 -18.49
C PHE A 74 -0.70 -16.88 -18.56
N GLY A 75 -0.87 -15.95 -19.50
CA GLY A 75 0.05 -14.83 -19.69
C GLY A 75 0.15 -13.94 -18.45
N LEU A 76 -1.01 -13.63 -17.84
CA LEU A 76 -1.09 -12.85 -16.61
C LEU A 76 -0.37 -13.54 -15.44
N ILE A 77 -0.57 -14.86 -15.29
CA ILE A 77 0.10 -15.66 -14.25
C ILE A 77 1.62 -15.72 -14.52
N ALA A 78 2.04 -15.89 -15.77
CA ALA A 78 3.44 -15.93 -16.17
C ALA A 78 4.15 -14.60 -15.88
N GLU A 79 3.49 -13.46 -16.16
CA GLU A 79 3.99 -12.13 -15.82
C GLU A 79 4.24 -12.01 -14.32
N ARG A 80 3.28 -12.44 -13.48
CA ARG A 80 3.43 -12.42 -12.02
C ARG A 80 4.55 -13.32 -11.52
N ASN A 81 4.75 -14.46 -12.18
CA ASN A 81 5.79 -15.44 -11.83
C ASN A 81 7.19 -15.05 -12.33
N SER A 82 7.30 -14.05 -13.20
CA SER A 82 8.58 -13.54 -13.69
C SER A 82 9.43 -12.89 -12.58
N VAL A 83 10.72 -12.65 -12.85
CA VAL A 83 11.60 -11.95 -11.92
C VAL A 83 11.04 -10.57 -11.56
N LEU A 84 10.58 -9.82 -12.57
CA LEU A 84 10.03 -8.48 -12.37
C LEU A 84 8.67 -8.53 -11.65
N GLY A 85 7.86 -9.55 -11.96
CA GLY A 85 6.59 -9.80 -11.28
C GLY A 85 6.76 -10.07 -9.79
N LYS A 86 7.79 -10.83 -9.39
CA LYS A 86 8.05 -11.18 -7.98
C LYS A 86 8.40 -9.99 -7.09
N VAL A 87 8.95 -8.92 -7.66
CA VAL A 87 9.40 -7.72 -6.94
C VAL A 87 8.44 -6.53 -7.06
N GLN A 88 7.24 -6.74 -7.62
CA GLN A 88 6.22 -5.70 -7.70
C GLN A 88 5.79 -5.21 -6.31
N ASP A 89 5.50 -3.92 -6.22
CA ASP A 89 4.91 -3.30 -5.03
C ASP A 89 3.49 -3.86 -4.74
N GLN A 90 2.98 -3.57 -3.54
CA GLN A 90 1.69 -4.13 -3.10
C GLN A 90 0.51 -3.58 -3.90
N PHE A 91 0.59 -2.36 -4.43
CA PHE A 91 -0.46 -1.82 -5.30
C PHE A 91 -0.58 -2.59 -6.62
N ARG A 92 0.55 -2.82 -7.29
CA ARG A 92 0.62 -3.64 -8.50
C ARG A 92 0.16 -5.07 -8.21
N ASN A 93 0.50 -5.59 -7.04
CA ASN A 93 0.03 -6.90 -6.61
C ASN A 93 -1.49 -6.95 -6.43
N PHE A 94 -2.12 -5.90 -5.90
CA PHE A 94 -3.59 -5.80 -5.79
C PHE A 94 -4.27 -5.65 -7.16
N ASP A 95 -3.74 -4.80 -8.05
CA ASP A 95 -4.19 -4.69 -9.44
C ASP A 95 -4.12 -6.06 -10.16
N TYR A 96 -3.02 -6.80 -9.96
CA TYR A 96 -2.89 -8.17 -10.45
C TYR A 96 -4.00 -9.09 -9.90
N GLN A 97 -4.35 -9.01 -8.60
CA GLN A 97 -5.42 -9.87 -8.06
C GLN A 97 -6.78 -9.57 -8.72
N LEU A 98 -7.10 -8.31 -8.99
CA LEU A 98 -8.33 -7.93 -9.68
C LEU A 98 -8.37 -8.48 -11.10
N LYS A 99 -7.27 -8.31 -11.86
CA LYS A 99 -7.13 -8.88 -13.21
C LYS A 99 -7.18 -10.41 -13.21
N LEU A 100 -6.64 -11.03 -12.16
CA LEU A 100 -6.65 -12.49 -12.00
C LEU A 100 -8.08 -12.99 -11.78
N ILE A 101 -8.85 -12.32 -10.91
CA ILE A 101 -10.26 -12.66 -10.66
C ILE A 101 -11.08 -12.54 -11.95
N ASP A 102 -10.98 -11.42 -12.66
CA ASP A 102 -11.65 -11.25 -13.97
C ASP A 102 -11.24 -12.35 -14.98
N GLY A 103 -9.94 -12.64 -15.05
CA GLY A 103 -9.41 -13.69 -15.91
C GLY A 103 -9.91 -15.09 -15.54
N LEU A 104 -10.04 -15.40 -14.25
CA LEU A 104 -10.60 -16.66 -13.75
C LEU A 104 -12.08 -16.80 -14.13
N GLU A 105 -12.88 -15.76 -13.91
CA GLU A 105 -14.31 -15.75 -14.28
C GLU A 105 -14.51 -15.96 -15.78
N ARG A 106 -13.75 -15.24 -16.62
CA ARG A 106 -13.77 -15.43 -18.07
C ARG A 106 -13.36 -16.85 -18.46
N CYS A 107 -12.37 -17.43 -17.77
CA CYS A 107 -11.92 -18.79 -18.05
C CYS A 107 -12.97 -19.84 -17.68
N LEU A 108 -13.66 -19.67 -16.54
CA LEU A 108 -14.76 -20.55 -16.10
C LEU A 108 -15.95 -20.52 -17.06
N ALA A 109 -16.26 -19.35 -17.62
CA ALA A 109 -17.30 -19.18 -18.65
C ALA A 109 -16.91 -19.78 -20.02
N SER A 110 -15.63 -20.06 -20.27
CA SER A 110 -15.16 -20.63 -21.54
C SER A 110 -15.42 -22.14 -21.62
N ASN A 111 -15.76 -22.62 -22.82
CA ASN A 111 -15.90 -24.06 -23.11
C ASN A 111 -14.58 -24.73 -23.54
N GLN A 112 -13.46 -24.00 -23.46
CA GLN A 112 -12.17 -24.47 -23.99
C GLN A 112 -11.31 -25.23 -22.96
N ILE A 113 -11.71 -25.22 -21.69
CA ILE A 113 -10.99 -25.90 -20.60
C ILE A 113 -11.79 -27.09 -20.07
N GLU A 114 -11.07 -28.09 -19.58
CA GLU A 114 -11.62 -29.34 -19.06
C GLU A 114 -12.44 -29.13 -17.77
N LEU A 115 -13.41 -30.01 -17.52
CA LEU A 115 -14.32 -29.88 -16.39
C LEU A 115 -13.60 -29.99 -15.04
N GLU A 116 -12.60 -30.87 -14.93
CA GLU A 116 -11.79 -31.03 -13.72
C GLU A 116 -11.03 -29.73 -13.39
N LEU A 117 -10.41 -29.12 -14.40
CA LEU A 117 -9.74 -27.83 -14.27
C LEU A 117 -10.73 -26.72 -13.85
N LYS A 118 -11.95 -26.71 -14.40
CA LYS A 118 -12.98 -25.74 -13.97
C LYS A 118 -13.27 -25.83 -12.49
N THR A 119 -13.39 -27.03 -11.93
CA THR A 119 -13.60 -27.23 -10.49
C THR A 119 -12.45 -26.62 -9.69
N SER A 120 -11.20 -26.91 -10.05
CA SER A 120 -10.04 -26.32 -9.38
C SER A 120 -9.99 -24.79 -9.50
N LEU A 121 -10.35 -24.23 -10.66
CA LEU A 121 -10.41 -22.77 -10.84
C LEU A 121 -11.52 -22.13 -10.01
N GLN A 122 -12.64 -22.82 -9.81
CA GLN A 122 -13.73 -22.37 -8.95
C GLN A 122 -13.27 -22.25 -7.49
N ASP A 123 -12.53 -23.26 -7.01
CA ASP A 123 -11.94 -23.24 -5.66
C ASP A 123 -10.94 -22.11 -5.51
N ILE A 124 -10.04 -21.94 -6.49
CA ILE A 124 -9.08 -20.81 -6.52
C ILE A 124 -9.83 -19.47 -6.48
N LEU A 125 -10.87 -19.30 -7.29
CA LEU A 125 -11.65 -18.07 -7.37
C LEU A 125 -12.31 -17.72 -6.03
N SER A 126 -12.87 -18.72 -5.33
CA SER A 126 -13.46 -18.52 -4.01
C SER A 126 -12.45 -17.99 -2.99
N VAL A 127 -11.24 -18.57 -2.96
CA VAL A 127 -10.14 -18.12 -2.10
C VAL A 127 -9.71 -16.70 -2.49
N LYS A 128 -9.66 -16.38 -3.78
CA LYS A 128 -9.28 -15.04 -4.26
C LYS A 128 -10.27 -13.97 -3.81
N TYR A 129 -11.57 -14.25 -3.86
CA TYR A 129 -12.59 -13.35 -3.34
C TYR A 129 -12.50 -13.19 -1.82
N GLN A 130 -12.30 -14.29 -1.08
CA GLN A 130 -12.20 -14.27 0.38
C GLN A 130 -11.07 -13.35 0.88
N TYR A 131 -9.90 -13.39 0.23
CA TYR A 131 -8.71 -12.64 0.66
C TYR A 131 -8.48 -11.33 -0.10
N LEU A 132 -9.36 -10.96 -1.04
CA LEU A 132 -9.25 -9.71 -1.78
C LEU A 132 -9.15 -8.46 -0.86
N PRO A 133 -9.92 -8.35 0.24
CA PRO A 133 -9.79 -7.23 1.18
C PRO A 133 -8.41 -7.15 1.85
N ASP A 134 -7.75 -8.29 2.05
CA ASP A 134 -6.43 -8.33 2.69
C ASP A 134 -5.32 -7.88 1.73
N TYR A 135 -5.46 -8.14 0.43
CA TYR A 135 -4.57 -7.54 -0.59
C TYR A 135 -4.76 -6.03 -0.67
N PHE A 136 -5.99 -5.54 -0.55
CA PHE A 136 -6.28 -4.12 -0.50
C PHE A 136 -5.67 -3.46 0.74
N SER A 137 -5.90 -4.02 1.94
CA SER A 137 -5.34 -3.47 3.18
C SER A 137 -3.81 -3.45 3.16
N THR A 138 -3.17 -4.49 2.64
CA THR A 138 -1.71 -4.56 2.50
C THR A 138 -1.17 -3.50 1.54
N SER A 139 -1.90 -3.19 0.46
CA SER A 139 -1.57 -2.11 -0.46
C SER A 139 -1.63 -0.76 0.24
N PHE A 140 -2.68 -0.52 1.03
CA PHE A 140 -2.87 0.70 1.80
C PHE A 140 -1.79 0.90 2.87
N ILE A 141 -1.43 -0.17 3.60
CA ILE A 141 -0.36 -0.13 4.61
C ILE A 141 0.98 0.28 3.99
N GLN A 142 1.28 -0.17 2.76
CA GLN A 142 2.50 0.25 2.08
C GLN A 142 2.54 1.78 1.81
N VAL A 143 1.41 2.40 1.48
CA VAL A 143 1.31 3.86 1.27
C VAL A 143 1.65 4.61 2.54
N MET A 144 1.01 4.22 3.64
CA MET A 144 1.17 4.86 4.94
C MET A 144 2.64 4.79 5.38
N GLN A 145 3.33 3.69 5.08
CA GLN A 145 4.75 3.51 5.37
C GLN A 145 5.66 4.37 4.49
N CYS A 146 5.34 4.53 3.20
CA CYS A 146 6.07 5.46 2.34
C CYS A 146 5.98 6.91 2.86
N ALA A 147 4.82 7.30 3.39
CA ALA A 147 4.63 8.62 4.00
C ALA A 147 5.38 8.79 5.33
N HIS A 148 5.51 7.73 6.14
CA HIS A 148 6.30 7.77 7.37
C HIS A 148 7.82 7.79 7.10
N ASN A 149 8.31 7.04 6.10
CA ASN A 149 9.74 7.02 5.80
C ASN A 149 10.25 8.28 5.09
N SER A 150 9.38 9.07 4.44
CA SER A 150 9.75 10.34 3.82
C SER A 150 9.93 11.49 4.82
N THR A 151 9.35 11.39 6.02
CA THR A 151 9.59 12.36 7.11
C THR A 151 10.86 12.06 7.91
N GLY A 152 11.50 10.91 7.67
CA GLY A 152 12.72 10.46 8.36
C GLY A 152 14.05 10.79 7.65
N THR A 153 14.05 11.59 6.58
CA THR A 153 15.29 11.98 5.85
C THR A 153 15.65 13.46 6.07
N ILE A 154 15.62 13.89 7.33
CA ILE A 154 16.31 15.11 7.79
C ILE A 154 17.07 14.72 9.05
N GLY A 155 18.26 14.15 8.86
CA GLY A 155 19.22 13.78 9.89
C GLY A 155 20.59 13.69 9.27
#